data_AF-A0A939ZPR9-F1
#
_entry.id   AF-A0A939ZPR9-F1
#
_cell.length_a   1.000
_cell.length_b   1.000
_cell.length_c   1.000
_cell.angle_alpha   90.00
_cell.angle_beta   90.00
_cell.angle_gamma   90.00
#
_symmetry.space_group_name_H-M   'P 1'
#
loop_
_entity.id
_entity.type
_entity.pdbx_description
1 polymer ?
#
loop_
_entity_poly.entity_id
_entity_poly.type
_entity_poly.pdbx_seq_one_letter_code
_entity_poly.pdbx_strand_id
1 'polypeptide(L)'
;MNLTVNENGITIQKLFRTVTVPYSEIKSIVNKDGYTYINTRYGDTYKHRESGEILGTYLYLTESSPELYEFIEKYNIEFRDESLLSDNQELYSFDEAVSTAQKTMDLIKSVADELIKDKIGPEFELNNCYAEEKFGITRVYLTLLQDGLGFGIPEEAIDYVDPDVPSSFETVKLFRGPAVWHPESYSGEYVLYDICKSEESCRKEITDLVQPFIERAVPYIQKLTL
;
A
#
# COMPACT_ATOMS: atom_id res chain seq x y z
N MET A 1 -22.19 10.31 -6.57
CA MET A 1 -21.49 11.55 -6.18
C MET A 1 -20.04 11.21 -6.25
N ASN A 2 -19.24 11.91 -7.05
CA ASN A 2 -17.83 11.56 -7.24
C ASN A 2 -16.96 12.56 -6.49
N LEU A 3 -15.90 12.06 -5.86
CA LEU A 3 -14.83 12.88 -5.28
C LEU A 3 -13.60 12.81 -6.18
N THR A 4 -12.85 13.91 -6.23
CA THR A 4 -11.56 13.95 -6.90
C THR A 4 -10.60 14.78 -6.06
N VAL A 5 -9.46 14.19 -5.72
CA VAL A 5 -8.35 14.87 -5.06
C VAL A 5 -7.56 15.63 -6.11
N ASN A 6 -7.19 16.87 -5.82
CA ASN A 6 -6.33 17.69 -6.66
C ASN A 6 -5.53 18.69 -5.82
N GLU A 7 -4.53 19.32 -6.43
CA GLU A 7 -3.62 20.25 -5.74
C GLU A 7 -4.28 21.41 -4.97
N ASN A 8 -5.53 21.77 -5.33
CA ASN A 8 -6.25 22.91 -4.77
C ASN A 8 -7.26 22.51 -3.68
N GLY A 9 -7.57 21.23 -3.52
CA GLY A 9 -8.55 20.74 -2.57
C GLY A 9 -9.25 19.47 -3.02
N ILE A 10 -10.37 19.15 -2.34
CA ILE A 10 -11.20 18.01 -2.71
C ILE A 10 -12.41 18.52 -3.50
N THR A 11 -12.53 18.07 -4.74
CA THR A 11 -13.65 18.42 -5.62
C THR A 11 -14.77 17.41 -5.49
N ILE A 12 -15.99 17.91 -5.28
CA ILE A 12 -17.18 17.15 -4.94
C ILE A 12 -18.24 17.39 -6.00
N GLN A 13 -18.50 16.37 -6.81
CA GLN A 13 -19.49 16.44 -7.87
C GLN A 13 -20.86 15.97 -7.37
N LYS A 14 -21.79 16.92 -7.22
CA LYS A 14 -23.22 16.69 -6.92
C LYS A 14 -24.03 16.71 -8.22
N LEU A 15 -25.28 16.24 -8.17
CA LEU A 15 -26.17 16.09 -9.33
C LEU A 15 -26.29 17.36 -10.21
N PHE A 16 -26.19 18.56 -9.62
CA PHE A 16 -26.36 19.84 -10.34
C PHE A 16 -25.28 20.88 -10.03
N ARG A 17 -24.22 20.50 -9.31
CA ARG A 17 -23.13 21.43 -8.97
C ARG A 17 -21.84 20.69 -8.67
N THR A 18 -20.73 21.34 -8.97
CA THR A 18 -19.40 20.93 -8.53
C THR A 18 -18.95 21.94 -7.49
N VAL A 19 -18.45 21.45 -6.36
CA VAL A 19 -17.88 22.28 -5.29
C VAL A 19 -16.48 21.78 -5.02
N THR A 20 -15.49 22.67 -5.07
CA THR A 20 -14.13 22.36 -4.60
C THR A 20 -14.00 22.93 -3.20
N VAL A 21 -13.69 22.06 -2.23
CA VAL A 21 -13.40 22.45 -0.85
C VAL A 21 -11.89 22.60 -0.72
N PRO A 22 -11.34 23.82 -0.54
CA PRO A 22 -9.91 24.01 -0.38
C PRO A 22 -9.38 23.31 0.87
N TYR A 23 -8.15 22.76 0.81
CA TYR A 23 -7.57 22.06 1.96
C TYR A 23 -7.49 22.91 3.23
N SER A 24 -7.23 24.21 3.09
CA SER A 24 -7.22 25.17 4.21
C SER A 24 -8.57 25.28 4.94
N GLU A 25 -9.67 24.98 4.24
CA GLU A 25 -11.02 25.03 4.80
C GLU A 25 -11.46 23.69 5.40
N ILE A 26 -10.71 22.61 5.13
CA ILE A 26 -10.99 21.30 5.70
C ILE A 26 -10.48 21.28 7.14
N LYS A 27 -11.36 20.86 8.06
CA LYS A 27 -11.05 20.62 9.46
C LYS A 27 -10.62 19.17 9.66
N SER A 28 -11.44 18.23 9.18
CA SER A 28 -11.18 16.81 9.35
C SER A 28 -11.65 15.96 8.18
N ILE A 29 -10.97 14.84 7.98
CA ILE A 29 -11.35 13.77 7.05
C ILE A 29 -11.45 12.47 7.85
N VAL A 30 -12.60 11.79 7.76
CA VAL A 30 -12.85 10.54 8.48
C VAL A 30 -13.34 9.47 7.50
N ASN A 31 -12.68 8.32 7.47
CA ASN A 31 -13.12 7.14 6.73
C ASN A 31 -13.82 6.19 7.72
N LYS A 32 -15.10 5.89 7.47
CA LYS A 32 -15.87 4.93 8.29
C LYS A 32 -17.11 4.41 7.58
N ASP A 33 -17.51 3.18 7.88
CA ASP A 33 -18.72 2.52 7.38
C ASP A 33 -18.84 2.52 5.84
N GLY A 34 -17.72 2.47 5.10
CA GLY A 34 -17.71 2.56 3.64
C GLY A 34 -17.98 3.97 3.08
N TYR A 35 -17.75 5.01 3.89
CA TYR A 35 -17.87 6.41 3.49
C TYR A 35 -16.63 7.22 3.90
N THR A 36 -16.30 8.20 3.07
CA THR A 36 -15.40 9.30 3.42
C THR A 36 -16.23 10.54 3.82
N TYR A 37 -15.94 11.08 5.00
CA TYR A 37 -16.54 12.29 5.55
C TYR A 37 -15.52 13.43 5.54
N ILE A 38 -15.83 14.52 4.86
CA ILE A 38 -15.01 15.74 4.82
C ILE A 38 -15.75 16.82 5.61
N ASN A 39 -15.22 17.19 6.77
CA ASN A 39 -15.78 18.23 7.62
C ASN A 39 -14.99 19.52 7.45
N THR A 40 -15.67 20.61 7.17
CA THR A 40 -15.05 21.93 7.02
C THR A 40 -14.95 22.66 8.35
N ARG A 41 -14.05 23.65 8.42
CA ARG A 41 -13.90 24.56 9.57
C ARG A 41 -15.14 25.42 9.79
N TYR A 42 -15.99 25.57 8.77
CA TYR A 42 -17.23 26.34 8.81
C TYR A 42 -18.48 25.53 9.21
N GLY A 43 -18.32 24.22 9.43
CA GLY A 43 -19.40 23.34 9.90
C GLY A 43 -20.14 22.55 8.80
N ASP A 44 -19.77 22.70 7.53
CA ASP A 44 -20.29 21.84 6.47
C ASP A 44 -19.65 20.45 6.54
N THR A 45 -20.46 19.41 6.32
CA THR A 45 -20.01 18.02 6.15
C THR A 45 -20.39 17.51 4.76
N TYR A 46 -19.40 16.97 4.05
CA TYR A 46 -19.58 16.29 2.79
C TYR A 46 -19.36 14.79 3.00
N LYS A 47 -20.34 13.97 2.59
CA LYS A 47 -20.31 12.52 2.75
C LYS A 47 -20.27 11.84 1.39
N HIS A 48 -19.19 11.12 1.10
CA HIS A 48 -19.04 10.32 -0.10
C HIS A 48 -19.14 8.84 0.20
N ARG A 49 -19.94 8.14 -0.59
CA ARG A 49 -20.02 6.68 -0.55
C ARG A 49 -19.00 6.15 -1.55
N GLU A 50 -18.11 5.31 -1.09
CA GLU A 50 -17.09 4.72 -1.94
C GLU A 50 -17.72 3.77 -2.96
N SER A 51 -17.25 3.86 -4.21
CA SER A 51 -17.69 2.99 -5.30
C SER A 51 -16.66 1.90 -5.51
N GLY A 52 -16.83 0.76 -4.85
CA GLY A 52 -16.05 -0.44 -5.11
C GLY A 52 -15.74 -1.23 -3.85
N GLU A 53 -16.05 -2.52 -3.92
CA GLU A 53 -15.50 -3.54 -3.04
C GLU A 53 -14.51 -4.32 -3.89
N ILE A 54 -13.21 -4.28 -3.55
CA ILE A 54 -12.22 -5.18 -4.13
C ILE A 54 -11.77 -6.08 -2.99
N LEU A 55 -11.98 -7.39 -3.15
CA LEU A 55 -11.57 -8.41 -2.18
C LEU A 55 -12.08 -8.16 -0.74
N GLY A 56 -13.32 -7.68 -0.60
CA GLY A 56 -13.94 -7.45 0.72
C GLY A 56 -13.48 -6.18 1.44
N THR A 57 -12.68 -5.33 0.80
CA THR A 57 -12.21 -4.05 1.36
C THR A 57 -12.80 -2.89 0.56
N TYR A 58 -13.36 -1.89 1.24
CA TYR A 58 -13.79 -0.63 0.63
C TYR A 58 -12.55 0.19 0.25
N LEU A 59 -12.47 0.63 -1.00
CA LEU A 59 -11.42 1.56 -1.43
C LEU A 59 -11.79 2.97 -0.95
N TYR A 60 -11.27 3.38 0.20
CA TYR A 60 -11.46 4.74 0.69
C TYR A 60 -10.76 5.78 -0.20
N LEU A 61 -11.13 7.05 -0.06
CA LEU A 61 -10.54 8.15 -0.84
C LEU A 61 -9.01 8.17 -0.76
N THR A 62 -8.45 7.83 0.40
CA THR A 62 -7.00 7.75 0.59
C THR A 62 -6.35 6.53 -0.10
N GLU A 63 -7.11 5.49 -0.49
CA GLU A 63 -6.59 4.33 -1.27
C GLU A 63 -6.54 4.69 -2.75
N SER A 64 -7.58 5.37 -3.23
CA SER A 64 -7.68 5.83 -4.61
C SER A 64 -6.85 7.09 -4.90
N SER A 65 -6.46 7.83 -3.86
CA SER A 65 -5.63 9.03 -3.95
C SER A 65 -4.65 9.12 -2.77
N PRO A 66 -3.57 8.31 -2.75
CA PRO A 66 -2.55 8.33 -1.71
C PRO A 66 -1.93 9.71 -1.46
N GLU A 67 -1.85 10.55 -2.50
CA GLU A 67 -1.36 11.92 -2.42
C GLU A 67 -2.14 12.81 -1.44
N LEU A 68 -3.35 12.39 -1.03
CA LEU A 68 -4.12 13.07 -0.01
C LEU A 68 -3.37 13.14 1.34
N TYR A 69 -2.49 12.19 1.66
CA TYR A 69 -1.71 12.21 2.90
C TYR A 69 -0.79 13.42 3.00
N GLU A 70 -0.11 13.81 1.91
CA GLU A 70 0.71 15.02 1.88
C GLU A 70 -0.10 16.28 2.21
N PHE A 71 -1.34 16.36 1.70
CA PHE A 71 -2.21 17.49 1.97
C PHE A 71 -2.75 17.47 3.40
N ILE A 72 -3.01 16.29 3.97
CA ILE A 72 -3.38 16.12 5.37
C ILE A 72 -2.29 16.71 6.27
N GLU A 73 -1.03 16.32 6.04
CA GLU A 73 0.11 16.80 6.81
C GLU A 73 0.34 18.31 6.60
N LYS A 74 0.44 18.73 5.33
CA LYS A 74 0.74 20.11 4.94
C LYS A 74 -0.27 21.12 5.48
N TYR A 75 -1.56 20.79 5.45
CA TYR A 75 -2.63 21.67 5.92
C TYR A 75 -3.07 21.35 7.36
N ASN A 76 -2.38 20.42 8.03
CA ASN A 76 -2.66 19.96 9.38
C ASN A 76 -4.15 19.63 9.59
N ILE A 77 -4.67 18.80 8.70
CA ILE A 77 -6.07 18.34 8.69
C ILE A 77 -6.18 17.14 9.63
N GLU A 78 -7.14 17.14 10.56
CA GLU A 78 -7.40 15.96 11.40
C GLU A 78 -7.80 14.78 10.51
N PHE A 79 -7.14 13.64 10.66
CA PHE A 79 -7.42 12.46 9.86
C PHE A 79 -7.67 11.24 10.74
N ARG A 80 -8.62 10.40 10.34
CA ARG A 80 -8.88 9.11 10.98
C ARG A 80 -9.46 8.12 9.97
N ASP A 81 -8.82 6.97 9.85
CA ASP A 81 -9.34 5.83 9.11
C ASP A 81 -9.85 4.73 10.06
N GLU A 82 -11.13 4.77 10.40
CA GLU A 82 -11.73 3.81 11.33
C GLU A 82 -11.74 2.37 10.77
N SER A 83 -11.60 2.19 9.45
CA SER A 83 -11.53 0.85 8.86
C SER A 83 -10.22 0.12 9.17
N LEU A 84 -9.15 0.89 9.40
CA LEU A 84 -7.85 0.35 9.80
C LEU A 84 -7.72 0.18 11.32
N LEU A 85 -8.66 0.75 12.09
CA LEU A 85 -8.64 0.78 13.56
C LEU A 85 -9.54 -0.28 14.19
N SER A 86 -9.41 -1.54 13.75
CA SER A 86 -10.11 -2.67 14.39
C SER A 86 -9.63 -2.88 15.83
N ASP A 87 -10.45 -3.50 16.67
CA ASP A 87 -10.05 -3.88 18.03
C ASP A 87 -8.73 -4.69 18.01
N ASN A 88 -7.72 -4.21 18.75
CA ASN A 88 -6.35 -4.75 18.85
C ASN A 88 -5.36 -4.43 17.71
N GLN A 89 -5.65 -3.47 16.84
CA GLN A 89 -4.64 -2.92 15.93
C GLN A 89 -3.59 -2.11 16.72
N GLU A 90 -2.31 -2.45 16.54
CA GLU A 90 -1.20 -1.70 17.10
C GLU A 90 -0.90 -0.48 16.22
N LEU A 91 -0.70 0.66 16.87
CA LEU A 91 -0.40 1.92 16.21
C LEU A 91 1.06 2.27 16.44
N TYR A 92 1.74 2.65 15.37
CA TYR A 92 3.16 2.97 15.37
C TYR A 92 3.35 4.44 15.01
N SER A 93 4.38 5.08 15.56
CA SER A 93 4.89 6.33 14.99
C SER A 93 5.49 6.08 13.60
N PHE A 94 5.72 7.15 12.82
CA PHE A 94 6.34 7.03 11.50
C PHE A 94 7.70 6.30 11.55
N ASP A 95 8.57 6.71 12.47
CA ASP A 95 9.92 6.13 12.61
C ASP A 95 9.86 4.65 12.98
N GLU A 96 8.92 4.26 13.85
CA GLU A 96 8.71 2.86 14.23
C GLU A 96 8.17 2.04 13.06
N ALA A 97 7.23 2.59 12.28
CA ALA A 97 6.67 1.95 11.11
C ALA A 97 7.74 1.73 10.03
N VAL A 98 8.55 2.76 9.72
CA VAL A 98 9.67 2.68 8.77
C VAL A 98 10.73 1.68 9.23
N SER A 99 11.14 1.74 10.50
CA SER A 99 12.12 0.80 11.05
C SER A 99 11.61 -0.65 10.98
N THR A 100 10.32 -0.88 11.25
CA THR A 100 9.74 -2.22 11.17
C THR A 100 9.63 -2.68 9.71
N ALA A 101 9.19 -1.80 8.81
CA ALA A 101 9.14 -2.09 7.38
C ALA A 101 10.52 -2.49 6.83
N GLN A 102 11.58 -1.77 7.17
CA GLN A 102 12.93 -2.10 6.73
C GLN A 102 13.39 -3.49 7.21
N LYS A 103 13.09 -3.85 8.47
CA LYS A 103 13.39 -5.20 8.97
C LYS A 103 12.61 -6.27 8.22
N THR A 104 11.33 -6.00 7.93
CA THR A 104 10.48 -6.89 7.13
C THR A 104 11.05 -7.08 5.72
N MET A 105 11.58 -6.02 5.08
CA MET A 105 12.18 -6.14 3.75
C MET A 105 13.37 -7.09 3.70
N ASP A 106 14.27 -6.99 4.67
CA ASP A 106 15.44 -7.86 4.75
C ASP A 106 15.00 -9.33 4.92
N LEU A 107 13.94 -9.54 5.70
CA LEU A 107 13.34 -10.85 5.89
C LEU A 107 12.66 -11.36 4.60
N ILE A 108 11.89 -10.52 3.90
CA ILE A 108 11.29 -10.82 2.59
C ILE A 108 12.36 -11.31 1.62
N LYS A 109 13.46 -10.56 1.48
CA LYS A 109 14.57 -10.96 0.61
C LYS A 109 15.10 -12.33 0.99
N SER A 110 15.41 -12.53 2.27
CA SER A 110 16.04 -13.77 2.74
C SER A 110 15.16 -15.01 2.52
N VAL A 111 13.88 -14.94 2.87
CA VAL A 111 12.94 -16.07 2.77
C VAL A 111 12.64 -16.40 1.31
N ALA A 112 12.38 -15.37 0.51
CA ALA A 112 12.03 -15.57 -0.87
C ALA A 112 13.24 -16.01 -1.71
N ASP A 113 14.46 -15.50 -1.43
CA ASP A 113 15.71 -16.01 -2.04
C ASP A 113 15.94 -17.49 -1.71
N GLU A 114 15.68 -17.91 -0.47
CA GLU A 114 15.80 -19.31 -0.05
C GLU A 114 14.86 -20.22 -0.85
N LEU A 115 13.58 -19.81 -0.97
CA LEU A 115 12.58 -20.55 -1.74
C LEU A 115 12.93 -20.64 -3.22
N ILE A 116 13.35 -19.52 -3.83
CA ILE A 116 13.74 -19.46 -5.24
C ILE A 116 14.94 -20.37 -5.52
N LYS A 117 15.96 -20.33 -4.66
CA LYS A 117 17.16 -21.16 -4.84
C LYS A 117 16.89 -22.65 -4.63
N ASP A 118 16.03 -23.00 -3.67
CA ASP A 118 15.64 -24.39 -3.41
C ASP A 118 14.79 -24.97 -4.56
N LYS A 119 13.88 -24.18 -5.14
CA LYS A 119 12.88 -24.68 -6.10
C LYS A 119 13.20 -24.45 -7.57
N ILE A 120 13.89 -23.35 -7.89
CA ILE A 120 14.20 -22.97 -9.28
C ILE A 120 15.65 -23.30 -9.59
N GLY A 121 16.60 -22.74 -8.83
CA GLY A 121 18.02 -23.01 -9.00
C GLY A 121 18.93 -21.96 -8.35
N PRO A 122 20.20 -22.30 -8.05
CA PRO A 122 21.14 -21.41 -7.38
C PRO A 122 21.55 -20.16 -8.19
N GLU A 123 21.37 -20.18 -9.51
CA GLU A 123 21.59 -19.07 -10.43
C GLU A 123 20.49 -18.00 -10.36
N PHE A 124 19.35 -18.33 -9.73
CA PHE A 124 18.23 -17.42 -9.55
C PHE A 124 18.28 -16.75 -8.17
N GLU A 125 17.93 -15.47 -8.16
CA GLU A 125 17.78 -14.69 -6.93
C GLU A 125 16.72 -13.61 -7.11
N LEU A 126 16.32 -12.97 -6.02
CA LEU A 126 15.41 -11.84 -6.04
C LEU A 126 16.14 -10.52 -5.90
N ASN A 127 15.76 -9.60 -6.76
CA ASN A 127 15.97 -8.20 -6.53
C ASN A 127 14.71 -7.60 -5.91
N ASN A 128 14.88 -7.05 -4.71
CA ASN A 128 13.82 -6.29 -4.05
C ASN A 128 14.05 -4.82 -4.39
N CYS A 129 13.27 -4.28 -5.31
CA CYS A 129 13.24 -2.83 -5.51
C CYS A 129 12.36 -2.23 -4.41
N TYR A 130 12.96 -1.37 -3.60
CA TYR A 130 12.24 -0.60 -2.60
C TYR A 130 11.73 0.68 -3.23
N ALA A 131 10.44 0.96 -3.05
CA ALA A 131 9.92 2.31 -3.19
C ALA A 131 9.28 2.73 -1.89
N GLU A 132 9.93 3.67 -1.22
CA GLU A 132 9.21 4.60 -0.39
C GLU A 132 8.42 5.50 -1.34
N GLU A 133 7.13 5.25 -1.49
CA GLU A 133 6.29 6.20 -2.22
C GLU A 133 6.21 7.48 -1.39
N LYS A 134 6.20 8.61 -2.09
CA LYS A 134 6.20 9.98 -1.52
C LYS A 134 5.11 10.25 -0.48
N PHE A 135 4.13 9.36 -0.33
CA PHE A 135 2.91 9.55 0.44
C PHE A 135 2.76 8.57 1.61
N GLY A 136 3.86 8.02 2.12
CA GLY A 136 3.84 7.13 3.29
C GLY A 136 3.28 5.75 3.00
N ILE A 137 3.29 5.31 1.73
CA ILE A 137 3.08 3.92 1.36
C ILE A 137 4.45 3.34 1.08
N THR A 138 4.80 2.29 1.83
CA THR A 138 6.03 1.57 1.59
C THR A 138 5.73 0.28 0.84
N ARG A 139 6.36 0.08 -0.31
CA ARG A 139 6.21 -1.12 -1.15
C ARG A 139 7.54 -1.79 -1.42
N VAL A 140 7.48 -3.10 -1.55
CA VAL A 140 8.58 -3.95 -2.01
C VAL A 140 8.13 -4.64 -3.29
N TYR A 141 8.87 -4.40 -4.36
CA TYR A 141 8.68 -5.07 -5.64
C TYR A 141 9.61 -6.26 -5.73
N LEU A 142 9.06 -7.45 -5.93
CA LEU A 142 9.83 -8.67 -6.10
C LEU A 142 10.09 -8.89 -7.59
N THR A 143 11.36 -8.84 -7.99
CA THR A 143 11.80 -9.11 -9.37
C THR A 143 12.73 -10.31 -9.37
N LEU A 144 12.51 -11.25 -10.30
CA LEU A 144 13.38 -12.40 -10.48
C LEU A 144 14.61 -12.01 -11.30
N LEU A 145 15.79 -12.37 -10.81
CA LEU A 145 17.05 -12.28 -11.53
C LEU A 145 17.58 -13.69 -11.84
N GLN A 146 18.29 -13.81 -12.96
CA GLN A 146 19.15 -14.95 -13.30
C GLN A 146 20.57 -14.43 -13.53
N ASP A 147 21.54 -14.96 -12.79
CA ASP A 147 22.95 -14.51 -12.84
C ASP A 147 23.10 -12.98 -12.67
N GLY A 148 22.25 -12.38 -11.83
CA GLY A 148 22.23 -10.93 -11.57
C GLY A 148 21.58 -10.09 -12.67
N LEU A 149 21.05 -10.71 -13.73
CA LEU A 149 20.34 -10.03 -14.82
C LEU A 149 18.83 -10.22 -14.66
N GLY A 150 18.05 -9.20 -15.02
CA GLY A 150 16.59 -9.28 -15.00
C GLY A 150 16.09 -10.45 -15.84
N PHE A 151 15.40 -11.39 -15.20
CA PHE A 151 14.81 -12.53 -15.88
C PHE A 151 13.41 -12.15 -16.39
N GLY A 152 13.16 -12.36 -17.68
CA GLY A 152 11.85 -12.11 -18.27
C GLY A 152 10.81 -13.08 -17.71
N ILE A 153 9.90 -12.58 -16.90
CA ILE A 153 8.82 -13.38 -16.35
C ILE A 153 7.69 -13.46 -17.40
N PRO A 154 7.18 -14.65 -17.74
CA PRO A 154 6.04 -14.77 -18.64
C PRO A 154 4.83 -14.02 -18.07
N GLU A 155 4.12 -13.25 -18.91
CA GLU A 155 2.93 -12.50 -18.46
C GLU A 155 1.88 -13.43 -17.81
N GLU A 156 1.79 -14.69 -18.24
CA GLU A 156 0.85 -15.67 -17.70
C GLU A 156 1.21 -16.15 -16.27
N ALA A 157 2.42 -15.87 -15.80
CA ALA A 157 2.87 -16.19 -14.45
C ALA A 157 2.73 -15.01 -13.47
N ILE A 158 2.31 -13.84 -13.96
CA ILE A 158 2.16 -12.61 -13.19
C ILE A 158 0.67 -12.32 -13.00
N ASP A 159 0.20 -12.31 -11.75
CA ASP A 159 -1.21 -12.01 -11.45
C ASP A 159 -1.53 -10.51 -11.61
N TYR A 160 -0.52 -9.65 -11.46
CA TYR A 160 -0.62 -8.20 -11.61
C TYR A 160 0.72 -7.59 -12.01
N VAL A 161 0.73 -6.80 -13.09
CA VAL A 161 1.91 -6.01 -13.50
C VAL A 161 1.79 -4.62 -12.89
N ASP A 162 2.70 -4.29 -11.98
CA ASP A 162 2.77 -2.94 -11.43
C ASP A 162 3.36 -1.96 -12.48
N PRO A 163 2.68 -0.83 -12.77
CA PRO A 163 3.14 0.11 -13.78
C PRO A 163 4.47 0.79 -13.44
N ASP A 164 4.83 0.89 -12.15
CA ASP A 164 6.07 1.54 -11.70
C ASP A 164 7.27 0.60 -11.88
N VAL A 165 7.06 -0.72 -11.73
CA VAL A 165 8.09 -1.75 -11.94
C VAL A 165 7.51 -2.92 -12.75
N PRO A 166 7.43 -2.81 -14.09
CA PRO A 166 6.79 -3.82 -14.94
C PRO A 166 7.44 -5.21 -14.91
N SER A 167 8.70 -5.31 -14.45
CA SER A 167 9.41 -6.58 -14.28
C SER A 167 9.11 -7.29 -12.97
N SER A 168 8.37 -6.65 -12.06
CA SER A 168 7.99 -7.27 -10.79
C SER A 168 6.89 -8.32 -11.02
N PHE A 169 6.98 -9.44 -10.32
CA PHE A 169 5.91 -10.45 -10.31
C PHE A 169 4.97 -10.29 -9.11
N GLU A 170 5.40 -9.56 -8.09
CA GLU A 170 4.62 -9.31 -6.88
C GLU A 170 5.01 -7.96 -6.26
N THR A 171 4.02 -7.32 -5.63
CA THR A 171 4.17 -6.07 -4.89
C THR A 171 3.64 -6.23 -3.47
N VAL A 172 4.54 -6.18 -2.50
CA VAL A 172 4.21 -6.30 -1.08
C VAL A 172 4.09 -4.92 -0.46
N LYS A 173 2.94 -4.60 0.13
CA LYS A 173 2.72 -3.36 0.90
C LYS A 173 3.13 -3.59 2.36
N LEU A 174 3.97 -2.70 2.92
CA LEU A 174 4.50 -2.84 4.28
C LEU A 174 3.76 -2.00 5.31
N PHE A 175 3.43 -0.76 4.94
CA PHE A 175 2.50 0.10 5.66
C PHE A 175 1.96 1.18 4.73
N ARG A 176 0.91 1.87 5.17
CA ARG A 176 0.22 2.92 4.40
C ARG A 176 -0.28 4.03 5.30
N GLY A 177 0.21 5.24 5.05
CA GLY A 177 -0.27 6.54 5.58
C GLY A 177 -0.45 6.61 7.10
N PRO A 178 -0.74 7.79 7.65
CA PRO A 178 -1.29 7.83 8.99
C PRO A 178 -2.70 7.21 8.96
N ALA A 179 -2.96 6.19 9.77
CA ALA A 179 -4.32 5.77 10.12
C ALA A 179 -5.00 6.83 11.00
N VAL A 180 -4.22 7.60 11.75
CA VAL A 180 -4.66 8.78 12.50
C VAL A 180 -3.66 9.91 12.32
N TRP A 181 -4.13 11.13 12.06
CA TRP A 181 -3.31 12.34 12.12
C TRP A 181 -3.84 13.26 13.23
N HIS A 182 -2.94 13.66 14.13
CA HIS A 182 -3.25 14.48 15.30
C HIS A 182 -2.79 15.93 15.08
N PRO A 183 -3.71 16.89 14.84
CA PRO A 183 -3.31 18.26 14.53
C PRO A 183 -2.64 19.00 15.68
N GLU A 184 -2.93 18.60 16.91
CA GLU A 184 -2.41 19.24 18.13
C GLU A 184 -0.91 18.99 18.31
N SER A 185 -0.43 17.82 17.86
CA SER A 185 0.96 17.38 17.98
C SER A 185 1.71 17.36 16.66
N TYR A 186 1.05 17.66 15.53
CA TYR A 186 1.61 17.54 14.18
C TYR A 186 2.24 16.17 13.94
N SER A 187 1.53 15.11 14.33
CA SER A 187 2.04 13.75 14.28
C SER A 187 1.00 12.75 13.79
N GLY A 188 1.47 11.74 13.07
CA GLY A 188 0.66 10.63 12.57
C GLY A 188 0.91 9.32 13.34
N GLU A 189 -0.10 8.48 13.39
CA GLU A 189 -0.05 7.10 13.85
C GLU A 189 -0.39 6.17 12.68
N TYR A 190 0.42 5.12 12.51
CA TYR A 190 0.46 4.28 11.33
C TYR A 190 0.06 2.85 11.68
N VAL A 191 -0.58 2.19 10.73
CA VAL A 191 -0.92 0.77 10.81
C VAL A 191 0.00 -0.03 9.90
N LEU A 192 0.60 -1.09 10.46
CA LEU A 192 1.40 -2.05 9.71
C LEU A 192 0.51 -3.14 9.09
N TYR A 193 0.84 -3.58 7.88
CA TYR A 193 0.22 -4.78 7.30
C TYR A 193 0.64 -6.05 8.07
N ASP A 194 -0.13 -7.13 7.96
CA ASP A 194 0.09 -8.37 8.74
C ASP A 194 1.51 -8.95 8.57
N ILE A 195 2.09 -8.83 7.37
CA ILE A 195 3.46 -9.25 7.08
C ILE A 195 4.52 -8.54 7.94
N CYS A 196 4.20 -7.37 8.50
CA CYS A 196 5.09 -6.58 9.34
C CYS A 196 4.88 -6.78 10.86
N LYS A 197 3.90 -7.61 11.29
CA LYS A 197 3.53 -7.74 12.71
C LYS A 197 4.43 -8.68 13.51
N SER A 198 5.03 -9.69 12.88
CA SER A 198 6.00 -10.60 13.52
C SER A 198 6.87 -11.31 12.47
N GLU A 199 8.04 -11.81 12.86
CA GLU A 199 8.89 -12.62 11.97
C GLU A 199 8.18 -13.90 11.50
N GLU A 200 7.44 -14.59 12.39
CA GLU A 200 6.72 -15.82 12.05
C GLU A 200 5.62 -15.55 11.01
N SER A 201 4.78 -14.54 11.25
CA SER A 201 3.75 -14.10 10.30
C SER A 201 4.39 -13.69 8.97
N CYS A 202 5.48 -12.92 9.03
CA CYS A 202 6.20 -12.49 7.84
C CYS A 202 6.66 -13.68 6.99
N ARG A 203 7.39 -14.63 7.59
CA ARG A 203 7.89 -15.83 6.88
C ARG A 203 6.77 -16.61 6.21
N LYS A 204 5.66 -16.82 6.93
CA LYS A 204 4.50 -17.53 6.41
C LYS A 204 3.90 -16.78 5.21
N GLU A 205 3.56 -15.50 5.37
CA GLU A 205 2.93 -14.71 4.29
C GLU A 205 3.85 -14.59 3.06
N ILE A 206 5.16 -14.40 3.23
CA ILE A 206 6.12 -14.41 2.11
C ILE A 206 6.09 -15.74 1.37
N THR A 207 6.09 -16.85 2.11
CA THR A 207 6.05 -18.19 1.53
C THR A 207 4.75 -18.38 0.75
N ASP A 208 3.62 -18.01 1.35
CA ASP A 208 2.29 -18.11 0.74
C ASP A 208 2.18 -17.24 -0.53
N LEU A 209 2.88 -16.10 -0.60
CA LEU A 209 2.93 -15.20 -1.77
C LEU A 209 3.86 -15.71 -2.89
N VAL A 210 5.06 -16.20 -2.54
CA VAL A 210 6.10 -16.56 -3.52
C VAL A 210 5.89 -17.97 -4.09
N GLN A 211 5.34 -18.89 -3.31
CA GLN A 211 5.14 -20.29 -3.71
C GLN A 211 4.28 -20.46 -4.97
N PRO A 212 3.11 -19.79 -5.13
CA PRO A 212 2.32 -19.88 -6.35
C PRO A 212 3.05 -19.36 -7.59
N PHE A 213 3.84 -18.30 -7.44
CA PHE A 213 4.70 -17.81 -8.52
C PHE A 213 5.71 -18.89 -8.95
N ILE A 214 6.43 -19.50 -7.99
CA ILE A 214 7.39 -20.57 -8.27
C ILE A 214 6.72 -21.72 -9.03
N GLU A 215 5.57 -22.19 -8.57
CA GLU A 215 4.84 -23.30 -9.18
C GLU A 215 4.45 -23.01 -10.63
N ARG A 216 4.11 -21.75 -10.94
CA ARG A 216 3.82 -21.30 -12.30
C ARG A 216 5.07 -21.11 -13.13
N ALA A 217 6.15 -20.56 -12.57
CA ALA A 217 7.37 -20.19 -13.29
C ALA A 217 8.26 -21.39 -13.65
N VAL A 218 8.40 -22.38 -12.75
CA VAL A 218 9.29 -23.54 -12.94
C VAL A 218 9.07 -24.27 -14.27
N PRO A 219 7.83 -24.61 -14.68
CA PRO A 219 7.59 -25.26 -15.98
C PRO A 219 8.05 -24.46 -17.20
N TYR A 220 8.09 -23.12 -17.11
CA TYR A 220 8.58 -22.27 -18.19
C TYR A 220 10.09 -22.17 -18.19
N ILE A 221 10.69 -21.98 -17.02
CA ILE A 221 12.14 -21.90 -16.85
C ILE A 221 12.78 -23.20 -17.37
N GLN A 222 12.23 -24.36 -17.00
CA GLN A 222 12.70 -25.66 -17.48
C GLN A 222 12.62 -25.83 -19.00
N LYS A 223 11.64 -25.21 -19.68
CA LYS A 223 11.52 -25.26 -21.15
C LYS A 223 12.53 -24.36 -21.86
N LEU A 224 13.02 -23.32 -21.21
CA LEU A 224 14.00 -22.37 -21.77
C LEU A 224 15.44 -22.85 -21.58
N THR A 225 15.69 -23.70 -20.58
CA THR A 225 17.01 -24.26 -20.25
C THR A 225 17.32 -25.61 -20.91
N LEU A 226 16.37 -26.23 -21.62
CA LEU A 226 16.50 -27.50 -22.36
C LEU A 226 16.55 -27.26 -23.88
#